data_AF-A0A6A5K286-F1
#
_entry.id   AF-A0A6A5K286-F1
#
_cell.length_a   1.000
_cell.length_b   1.000
_cell.length_c   1.000
_cell.angle_alpha   90.00
_cell.angle_beta   90.00
_cell.angle_gamma   90.00
#
_symmetry.space_group_name_H-M   'P 1'
#
loop_
_entity.id
_entity.type
_entity.pdbx_description
1 polymer ?
#
loop_
_entity_poly.entity_id
_entity_poly.type
_entity_poly.pdbx_seq_one_letter_code
_entity_poly.pdbx_strand_id
1 'polypeptide(L)' 'EEAWIMLHHAKVRAVIEAGHNIKIPGPVPVMEAFNTYFAGKVFKDEMGEGVLPPRPTRDLHSIRGKLGNR' A
#
# COMPACT_ATOMS: atom_id res chain seq x y z
N GLU A 1 5.08 -0.54 5.04
CA GLU A 1 4.59 -0.54 3.63
C GLU A 1 4.17 -1.94 3.18
N GLU A 2 5.00 -2.97 3.36
CA GLU A 2 4.63 -4.36 3.03
C GLU A 2 3.38 -4.87 3.75
N ALA A 3 3.27 -4.63 5.07
CA ALA A 3 2.07 -4.97 5.83
C ALA A 3 0.79 -4.32 5.28
N TRP A 4 0.90 -3.11 4.74
CA TRP A 4 -0.24 -2.43 4.10
C TRP A 4 -0.63 -3.12 2.80
N ILE A 5 0.37 -3.52 1.98
CA ILE A 5 0.13 -4.25 0.72
C ILE A 5 -0.51 -5.61 1.02
N MET A 6 0.00 -6.34 2.02
CA MET A 6 -0.58 -7.62 2.45
C MET A 6 -2.03 -7.47 2.94
N LEU A 7 -2.29 -6.45 3.76
CA LEU A 7 -3.65 -6.15 4.24
C LEU A 7 -4.59 -5.77 3.10
N HIS A 8 -4.13 -4.95 2.16
CA HIS A 8 -4.91 -4.59 0.97
C HIS A 8 -5.28 -5.84 0.16
N HIS A 9 -4.33 -6.74 -0.07
CA HIS A 9 -4.58 -8.01 -0.75
C HIS A 9 -5.57 -8.90 0.02
N ALA A 10 -5.41 -9.02 1.34
CA ALA A 10 -6.33 -9.77 2.19
C ALA A 10 -7.77 -9.22 2.13
N LYS A 11 -7.94 -7.90 2.07
CA LYS A 11 -9.26 -7.26 1.92
C LYS A 11 -9.91 -7.57 0.57
N VAL A 12 -9.15 -7.47 -0.53
CA VAL A 12 -9.66 -7.83 -1.87
C VAL A 12 -10.12 -9.29 -1.86
N ARG A 13 -9.35 -10.19 -1.25
CA ARG A 13 -9.71 -11.60 -1.11
C ARG A 13 -11.00 -11.81 -0.30
N ALA A 14 -11.10 -11.19 0.87
CA ALA A 14 -12.28 -11.31 1.73
C ALA A 14 -13.56 -10.81 1.05
N VAL A 15 -13.49 -9.74 0.25
CA VAL A 15 -14.63 -9.22 -0.50
C VAL A 15 -15.09 -10.21 -1.58
N ILE A 16 -14.16 -10.88 -2.25
CA ILE A 16 -14.47 -11.95 -3.21
C ILE A 16 -15.10 -13.15 -2.50
N GLU A 17 -14.54 -13.57 -1.35
CA GLU A 17 -15.05 -14.69 -0.55
C GLU A 17 -16.47 -14.42 -0.01
N ALA A 18 -16.79 -13.16 0.30
CA ALA A 18 -18.14 -12.73 0.68
C ALA A 18 -19.15 -12.73 -0.49
N GLY A 19 -18.74 -13.12 -1.70
CA GLY A 19 -19.62 -13.24 -2.87
C GLY A 19 -19.86 -11.92 -3.61
N HIS A 20 -19.11 -10.86 -3.29
CA HIS A 20 -19.23 -9.60 -4.02
C HIS A 20 -18.50 -9.68 -5.37
N ASN A 21 -19.16 -9.23 -6.42
CA ASN A 21 -18.56 -9.10 -7.74
C ASN A 21 -17.82 -7.75 -7.86
N ILE A 22 -16.50 -7.78 -7.62
CA ILE A 22 -15.64 -6.59 -7.71
C ILE A 22 -14.66 -6.70 -8.87
N LYS A 23 -14.34 -5.55 -9.48
CA LYS A 23 -13.20 -5.46 -10.40
C LYS A 23 -11.92 -5.39 -9.57
N ILE A 24 -11.01 -6.34 -9.78
CA ILE A 24 -9.71 -6.33 -9.10
C ILE A 24 -8.97 -5.04 -9.46
N PRO A 25 -8.55 -4.23 -8.47
CA PRO A 25 -7.88 -2.96 -8.73
C PRO A 25 -6.55 -3.22 -9.44
N GLY A 26 -6.35 -2.51 -10.54
CA GLY A 26 -5.08 -2.53 -11.28
C GLY A 26 -3.97 -1.75 -10.57
N PRO A 27 -2.77 -1.69 -11.16
CA PRO A 27 -1.61 -1.05 -10.54
C PRO A 27 -1.80 0.44 -10.21
N VAL A 28 -2.53 1.19 -11.04
CA VAL A 28 -2.76 2.63 -10.85
C VAL A 28 -3.65 2.89 -9.62
N PRO A 29 -4.86 2.31 -9.48
CA PRO A 29 -5.67 2.46 -8.27
C PRO A 29 -4.95 2.04 -6.97
N VAL A 30 -4.14 0.98 -7.04
CA VAL A 30 -3.36 0.52 -5.88
C VAL A 30 -2.28 1.55 -5.51
N MET A 31 -1.61 2.15 -6.50
CA MET A 31 -0.64 3.21 -6.29
C MET A 31 -1.27 4.45 -5.66
N GLU A 32 -2.42 4.89 -6.17
CA GLU A 32 -3.14 6.03 -5.62
C GLU A 32 -3.51 5.79 -4.16
N ALA A 33 -4.11 4.64 -3.85
CA ALA A 33 -4.45 4.28 -2.47
C ALA A 33 -3.23 4.19 -1.55
N PHE A 34 -2.11 3.66 -2.05
CA PHE A 34 -0.85 3.60 -1.33
C PHE A 34 -0.32 5.00 -1.02
N ASN A 35 -0.27 5.88 -2.02
CA ASN A 35 0.20 7.26 -1.87
C ASN A 35 -0.74 8.07 -0.97
N THR A 36 -2.06 7.92 -1.08
CA THR A 36 -3.00 8.54 -0.13
C THR A 36 -2.74 8.11 1.31
N TYR A 37 -2.35 6.84 1.52
CA TYR A 37 -2.06 6.36 2.87
C TYR A 37 -0.69 6.80 3.40
N PHE A 38 0.36 6.81 2.58
CA PHE A 38 1.75 7.02 3.03
C PHE A 38 2.29 8.41 2.74
N ALA A 39 1.92 9.06 1.63
CA ALA A 39 2.53 10.32 1.21
C ALA A 39 2.26 11.42 2.25
N GLY A 40 3.31 12.17 2.56
CA GLY A 40 3.24 13.26 3.55
C GLY A 40 3.15 12.80 5.01
N LYS A 41 2.92 11.50 5.28
CA LYS A 41 2.95 10.99 6.65
C LYS A 41 4.38 10.88 7.15
N VAL A 42 4.57 11.41 8.36
CA VAL A 42 5.78 11.25 9.14
C VAL A 42 5.63 10.01 10.01
N PHE A 43 6.58 9.09 9.89
CA PHE A 43 6.64 7.91 10.74
C PHE A 43 7.70 8.13 11.81
N LYS A 44 7.42 7.65 13.03
CA LYS A 44 8.45 7.56 14.06
C LYS A 44 9.46 6.51 13.65
N ASP A 45 10.73 6.75 13.96
CA ASP A 45 11.74 5.71 13.86
C ASP A 45 11.44 4.56 14.84
N GLU A 46 12.15 3.44 14.66
CA GLU A 46 11.95 2.23 15.46
C GLU A 46 12.27 2.44 16.96
N MET A 47 12.96 3.53 17.30
CA MET A 47 13.30 3.92 18.66
C MET A 47 12.31 4.93 19.26
N GLY A 48 11.36 5.44 18.47
CA GLY A 48 10.35 6.41 18.90
C GLY A 48 10.85 7.84 19.09
N GLU A 49 12.14 8.09 18.87
CA GLU A 49 12.86 9.32 19.20
C GLU A 49 13.04 10.24 17.98
N GLY A 50 12.94 9.69 16.77
CA GLY A 50 13.16 10.40 15.50
C GLY A 50 11.90 10.53 14.63
N VAL A 51 11.69 11.74 14.12
CA VAL A 51 10.71 12.07 13.09
C VAL A 51 11.36 11.79 11.73
N LEU A 52 11.00 10.69 11.06
CA LEU A 52 11.47 10.43 9.69
C LEU A 52 10.90 11.49 8.74
N PRO A 53 11.66 11.90 7.70
CA PRO A 53 11.15 12.86 6.73
C PRO A 53 9.84 12.34 6.09
N PRO A 54 8.92 13.24 5.69
CA PRO A 54 7.67 12.87 5.05
C PRO A 54 7.91 11.91 3.89
N ARG A 55 7.15 10.81 3.83
CA ARG A 55 7.36 9.82 2.77
C ARG A 55 7.05 10.46 1.41
N PRO A 56 7.96 10.31 0.42
CA PRO A 56 7.69 10.74 -0.93
C PRO A 56 6.59 9.88 -1.55
N THR A 57 5.88 10.45 -2.52
CA THR A 57 5.00 9.67 -3.38
C THR A 57 5.82 8.61 -4.13
N ARG A 58 5.26 7.42 -4.26
CA ARG A 58 5.85 6.33 -5.04
C ARG A 58 5.28 6.32 -6.44
N ASP A 59 6.15 6.14 -7.41
CA ASP A 59 5.77 5.87 -8.79
C ASP A 59 5.36 4.40 -8.97
N LEU A 60 4.72 4.12 -10.11
CA LEU A 60 4.18 2.80 -10.43
C LEU A 60 5.25 1.71 -10.49
N HIS A 61 6.49 2.05 -10.86
CA HIS A 61 7.62 1.13 -10.91
C HIS A 61 8.08 0.74 -9.50
N SER A 62 8.17 1.72 -8.60
CA SER A 62 8.53 1.47 -7.20
C SER A 62 7.51 0.59 -6.46
N ILE A 63 6.21 0.78 -6.73
CA ILE A 63 5.16 -0.07 -6.16
C ILE A 63 5.11 -1.44 -6.83
N ARG A 64 5.33 -1.52 -8.15
CA ARG A 64 5.40 -2.81 -8.85
C ARG A 64 6.52 -3.70 -8.32
N GLY A 65 7.68 -3.14 -7.96
CA GLY A 65 8.75 -3.88 -7.29
C GLY A 65 8.36 -4.48 -5.92
N LYS A 66 7.34 -3.92 -5.27
CA LYS A 66 6.76 -4.47 -4.01
C LYS A 66 5.61 -5.43 -4.24
N LEU A 67 4.93 -5.32 -5.37
CA LEU A 67 3.85 -6.22 -5.78
C LEU A 67 4.39 -7.48 -6.47
N GLY A 68 5.53 -7.38 -7.15
CA GLY A 68 6.18 -8.47 -7.88
C GLY A 68 7.37 -9.02 -7.12
N ASN A 69 7.10 -9.88 -6.14
CA ASN A 69 8.07 -10.89 -5.69
C ASN A 69 7.32 -12.15 -5.25
N ARG A 70 6.83 -12.89 -6.26
CA ARG A 70 6.47 -14.29 -6.19
C ARG A 70 6.99 -14.96 -7.45
#